data_AF-A0A1H3NNM6-F1
#
_entry.id   AF-A0A1H3NNM6-F1
#
_cell.length_a   1.000
_cell.length_b   1.000
_cell.length_c   1.000
_cell.angle_alpha   90.00
_cell.angle_beta   90.00
_cell.angle_gamma   90.00
#
_symmetry.space_group_name_H-M   'P 1'
#
loop_
_entity.id
_entity.type
_entity.pdbx_description
1 polymer ?
#
loop_
_entity_poly.entity_id
_entity_poly.type
_entity_poly.pdbx_seq_one_letter_code
_entity_poly.pdbx_strand_id
1 'polypeptide(L)' 'MVETASRVAREEGFARVGDQIAITAGMPFGQRGSTNLLRIAEIAA' A
#
# COMPACT_ATOMS: atom_id res chain seq x y z
N MET A 1 5.95 -0.66 4.16
CA MET A 1 5.24 -0.39 2.89
C MET A 1 3.84 -0.99 2.91
N VAL A 2 3.67 -2.31 2.78
CA VAL A 2 2.33 -2.94 2.75
C VAL A 2 1.57 -2.71 4.05
N GLU A 3 2.16 -3.07 5.20
CA GLU A 3 1.55 -2.86 6.51
C GLU A 3 1.14 -1.40 6.74
N THR A 4 2.02 -0.46 6.39
CA THR A 4 1.76 0.98 6.50
C THR A 4 0.59 1.41 5.61
N ALA A 5 0.57 0.97 4.34
CA ALA A 5 -0.50 1.29 3.39
C ALA A 5 -1.84 0.69 3.84
N SER A 6 -1.86 -0.59 4.25
CA SER A 6 -3.05 -1.26 4.76
C SER A 6 -3.59 -0.59 6.02
N ARG A 7 -2.71 -0.20 6.96
CA ARG A 7 -3.10 0.49 8.19
C ARG A 7 -3.73 1.85 7.89
N VAL A 8 -3.08 2.67 7.07
CA VAL A 8 -3.62 4.00 6.70
C VAL A 8 -4.92 3.88 5.91
N ALA A 9 -5.01 2.93 4.96
CA ALA A 9 -6.24 2.70 4.20
C ALA A 9 -7.43 2.33 5.11
N ARG A 10 -7.18 1.60 6.20
CA ARG A 10 -8.19 1.24 7.20
C ARG A 10 -8.53 2.41 8.12
N GLU A 11 -7.53 3.13 8.63
CA GLU A 11 -7.72 4.30 9.52
C GLU A 11 -8.51 5.42 8.84
N GLU A 12 -8.26 5.68 7.56
CA GLU A 12 -8.98 6.69 6.76
C GLU A 12 -10.32 6.19 6.20
N GLY A 13 -10.66 4.91 6.42
CA GLY A 13 -11.92 4.31 5.98
C GLY A 13 -12.02 4.03 4.48
N PHE A 14 -10.90 4.05 3.74
CA PHE A 14 -10.86 3.74 2.31
C PHE A 14 -11.05 2.25 2.01
N ALA A 15 -10.69 1.37 2.95
CA ALA A 15 -10.80 -0.07 2.79
C ALA A 15 -10.95 -0.80 4.14
N ARG A 16 -11.42 -2.03 4.11
CA ARG A 16 -11.72 -2.87 5.28
C ARG A 16 -10.95 -4.19 5.21
N VAL A 17 -10.97 -4.95 6.31
CA VAL A 17 -10.39 -6.29 6.36
C VAL A 17 -11.01 -7.17 5.28
N GLY A 18 -10.17 -7.86 4.51
CA GLY A 18 -10.56 -8.67 3.36
C GLY A 18 -10.61 -7.92 2.03
N ASP A 19 -10.57 -6.58 2.02
CA ASP A 19 -10.50 -5.82 0.77
C ASP A 19 -9.11 -5.92 0.12
N GLN A 20 -9.10 -5.86 -1.21
CA GLN A 20 -7.88 -5.79 -2.01
C GLN A 20 -7.50 -4.32 -2.26
N ILE A 21 -6.24 -3.97 -2.01
CA ILE A 21 -5.70 -2.64 -2.29
C ILE A 21 -4.52 -2.71 -3.26
N ALA A 22 -4.42 -1.69 -4.12
CA ALA A 22 -3.28 -1.47 -5.01
C ALA A 22 -2.34 -0.44 -4.41
N ILE A 23 -1.06 -0.79 -4.28
CA ILE A 23 -0.03 0.03 -3.65
C ILE A 23 1.02 0.37 -4.70
N THR A 24 1.25 1.66 -4.94
CA THR A 24 2.36 2.14 -5.77
C THR A 24 3.51 2.64 -4.90
N ALA A 25 4.74 2.30 -5.27
CA ALA A 25 5.95 2.75 -4.58
C ALA A 25 7.13 2.83 -5.55
N GLY A 26 8.27 3.33 -5.06
CA GLY A 26 9.53 3.30 -5.78
C GLY A 26 10.59 2.49 -5.06
N MET A 27 11.36 1.71 -5.83
CA MET A 27 12.49 0.93 -5.36
C MET A 27 13.75 1.25 -6.17
N PRO A 28 14.90 1.51 -5.52
CA PRO A 28 15.10 1.62 -4.06
C PRO A 28 14.32 2.78 -3.41
N PHE A 29 13.93 2.60 -2.15
CA PHE A 29 13.19 3.64 -1.43
C PHE A 29 13.99 4.94 -1.29
N GLY A 30 13.30 6.09 -1.28
CA GLY A 30 13.92 7.40 -1.08
C GLY A 30 14.58 8.01 -2.32
N GLN A 31 14.56 7.31 -3.46
CA GLN A 31 15.08 7.83 -4.72
C GLN A 31 13.99 8.53 -5.52
N ARG A 32 14.20 9.81 -5.87
CA ARG A 32 13.28 10.57 -6.73
C ARG A 32 13.18 9.95 -8.12
N GLY A 33 11.98 9.94 -8.70
CA GLY A 33 11.74 9.40 -10.04
C GLY A 33 11.71 7.87 -10.14
N SER A 34 11.72 7.15 -9.01
CA SER A 34 11.81 5.69 -8.97
C SER A 34 10.48 4.97 -8.89
N THR A 35 9.31 5.62 -9.06
CA THR A 35 7.98 4.98 -8.91
C THR A 35 7.80 3.84 -9.92
N ASN A 36 8.21 2.63 -9.53
CA ASN A 36 8.38 1.47 -10.40
C ASN A 36 7.81 0.18 -9.80
N LEU A 37 7.17 0.27 -8.63
CA LEU A 37 6.57 -0.86 -7.94
C LEU A 37 5.06 -0.66 -7.89
N LEU A 38 4.32 -1.64 -8.40
CA LEU A 38 2.89 -1.81 -8.15
C LEU A 38 2.70 -3.15 -7.46
N ARG A 39 1.98 -3.16 -6.35
CA ARG A 39 1.68 -4.39 -5.59
C ARG A 39 0.21 -4.43 -5.22
N ILE A 40 -0.41 -5.59 -5.41
CA ILE A 40 -1.74 -5.89 -4.89
C ILE A 40 -1.58 -6.62 -3.55
N ALA A 41 -2.35 -6.20 -2.55
CA ALA A 41 -2.35 -6.80 -1.22
C ALA A 41 -3.77 -6.85 -0.65
N GLU A 42 -4.04 -7.89 0.13
CA GLU A 42 -5.25 -7.98 0.94
C GLU A 42 -5.03 -7.28 2.29
N ILE A 43 -6.03 -6.57 2.79
CA ILE A 43 -6.00 -6.02 4.14
C ILE A 43 -6.26 -7.15 5.14
N ALA A 44 -5.21 -7.57 5.83
CA ALA A 44 -5.30 -8.48 6.96
C ALA A 44 -5.96 -7.80 8.18
N ALA A 45 -6.56 -8.62 9.06
CA ALA A 45 -7.15 -8.19 10.33
C ALA A 45 -6.11 -7.55 11.26
#